data_AF-A0A960B5E7-F1
#
_entry.id   AF-A0A960B5E7-F1
#
_cell.length_a   1.000
_cell.length_b   1.000
_cell.length_c   1.000
_cell.angle_alpha   90.00
_cell.angle_beta   90.00
_cell.angle_gamma   90.00
#
_symmetry.space_group_name_H-M   'P 1'
#
loop_
_entity.id
_entity.type
_entity.pdbx_description
1 polymer ?
#
loop_
_entity_poly.entity_id
_entity_poly.type
_entity_poly.pdbx_seq_one_letter_code
_entity_poly.pdbx_strand_id
1 'polypeptide(L)'
;AKMDGAIILDRDVTRILRAAVHLMPDHTIPSDETGTRHRTADRVARQTGFPVISVSQSMQIIAAYVGSTRHVLEDSGQILSRANQALATLERYKQRLDEVASTLSALEIEDLVTVRDVAVVAQRLEMVTRIAREIEDYVLELGTDGRLLALQLEELVTGVDAERELVIRDYLPGGRRAKSKESALERLEALSPIELVDAGAVARALGIGTGEHLDGAVAPRGFRLLAKVPRLPPAVVDRLVEHFGTLQKLLSAGIDDLQAVDGVGELRARSVREGLSRLAESSILERYV
;
A
#
# COMPACT_ATOMS: atom_id res chain seq x y z
N ALA A 1 16.83 30.26 -21.57
CA ALA A 1 18.17 30.70 -22.01
C ALA A 1 18.01 31.78 -23.09
N LYS A 2 18.99 32.68 -23.26
CA LYS A 2 18.94 33.78 -24.25
C LYS A 2 19.61 33.46 -25.58
N MET A 3 20.56 32.51 -25.60
CA MET A 3 21.30 32.10 -26.79
C MET A 3 20.68 30.83 -27.38
N ASP A 4 20.75 30.71 -28.70
CA ASP A 4 20.34 29.50 -29.43
C ASP A 4 21.33 28.33 -29.21
N GLY A 5 20.84 27.12 -29.42
CA GLY A 5 21.61 25.89 -29.24
C GLY A 5 21.37 25.22 -27.88
N ALA A 6 22.19 24.21 -27.59
CA ALA A 6 22.12 23.43 -26.38
C ALA A 6 23.12 23.92 -25.31
N ILE A 7 22.86 23.49 -24.08
CA ILE A 7 23.74 23.66 -22.93
C ILE A 7 24.12 22.26 -22.47
N ILE A 8 25.41 22.04 -22.20
CA ILE A 8 25.92 20.79 -21.64
C ILE A 8 26.35 21.08 -20.21
N LEU A 9 25.81 20.30 -19.28
CA LEU A 9 26.10 20.37 -17.86
C LEU A 9 26.97 19.18 -17.46
N ASP A 10 27.63 19.29 -16.31
CA ASP A 10 28.17 18.11 -15.62
C ASP A 10 27.05 17.24 -15.04
N ARG A 11 27.41 16.03 -14.60
CA ARG A 11 26.44 15.04 -14.09
C ARG A 11 25.66 15.53 -12.87
N ASP A 12 26.32 16.28 -12.00
CA ASP A 12 25.76 16.75 -10.73
C ASP A 12 25.05 18.11 -10.87
N VAL A 13 24.94 18.65 -12.09
CA VAL A 13 24.28 19.93 -12.39
C VAL A 13 24.90 21.10 -11.62
N THR A 14 26.21 21.04 -11.35
CA THR A 14 26.95 22.08 -10.63
C THR A 14 27.72 23.03 -11.54
N ARG A 15 28.00 22.61 -12.80
CA ARG A 15 28.79 23.38 -13.75
C ARG A 15 28.23 23.31 -15.17
N ILE A 16 28.25 24.45 -15.85
CA ILE A 16 28.03 24.51 -17.30
C ILE A 16 29.35 24.19 -18.00
N LEU A 17 29.41 23.06 -18.69
CA LEU A 17 30.58 22.62 -19.45
C LEU A 17 30.66 23.33 -20.80
N ARG A 18 29.52 23.48 -21.48
CA ARG A 18 29.39 24.21 -22.75
C ARG A 18 28.03 24.89 -22.85
N ALA A 19 27.97 25.98 -23.61
CA ALA A 19 26.73 26.68 -23.95
C ALA A 19 26.74 27.07 -25.43
N ALA A 20 25.55 27.29 -25.99
CA ALA A 20 25.34 27.64 -27.40
C ALA A 20 25.97 26.62 -28.39
N VAL A 21 25.88 25.34 -28.06
CA VAL A 21 26.41 24.27 -28.93
C VAL A 21 25.33 23.67 -29.81
N HIS A 22 25.70 23.29 -31.04
CA HIS A 22 24.82 22.53 -31.93
C HIS A 22 25.05 21.03 -31.70
N LEU A 23 24.02 20.31 -31.26
CA LEU A 23 24.07 18.86 -31.12
C LEU A 23 23.73 18.20 -32.46
N MET A 24 24.61 17.32 -32.94
CA MET A 24 24.47 16.62 -34.22
C MET A 24 24.46 15.10 -33.98
N PRO A 25 23.36 14.53 -33.47
CA PRO A 25 23.25 13.09 -33.31
C PRO A 25 23.14 12.37 -34.66
N ASP A 26 23.39 11.07 -34.66
CA ASP A 26 23.21 10.20 -35.80
C ASP A 26 21.75 10.26 -36.29
N HIS A 27 21.58 10.60 -37.56
CA HIS A 27 20.28 10.78 -38.18
C HIS A 27 19.52 9.48 -38.44
N THR A 28 20.24 8.35 -38.43
CA THR A 28 19.68 6.99 -38.62
C THR A 28 18.99 6.46 -37.37
N ILE A 29 19.22 7.08 -36.20
CA ILE A 29 18.53 6.73 -34.96
C ILE A 29 17.03 7.11 -35.11
N PRO A 30 16.11 6.14 -34.93
CA PRO A 30 14.68 6.40 -35.02
C PRO A 30 14.24 7.35 -33.89
N SER A 31 13.27 8.19 -34.19
CA SER A 31 12.67 9.14 -33.25
C SER A 31 11.26 9.44 -33.72
N ASP A 32 10.29 9.25 -32.83
CA ASP A 32 8.88 9.53 -33.09
C ASP A 32 8.50 10.99 -32.76
N GLU A 33 9.44 11.75 -32.18
CA GLU A 33 9.24 13.15 -31.85
C GLU A 33 9.00 14.04 -33.07
N THR A 34 8.19 15.08 -32.89
CA THR A 34 7.98 16.13 -33.87
C THR A 34 8.78 17.38 -33.51
N GLY A 35 9.33 18.07 -34.52
CA GLY A 35 10.16 19.25 -34.34
C GLY A 35 11.65 18.94 -34.11
N THR A 36 12.51 19.84 -34.60
CA THR A 36 13.97 19.64 -34.63
C THR A 36 14.57 19.51 -33.23
N ARG A 37 14.09 20.27 -32.24
CA ARG A 37 14.57 20.25 -30.86
C ARG A 37 14.30 18.92 -30.17
N HIS A 38 13.06 18.44 -30.21
CA HIS A 38 12.65 17.18 -29.57
C HIS A 38 13.30 15.97 -30.24
N ARG A 39 13.35 15.93 -31.58
CA ARG A 39 14.07 14.89 -32.32
C ARG A 39 15.56 14.84 -31.99
N THR A 40 16.19 16.01 -31.86
CA THR A 40 17.61 16.08 -31.47
C THR A 40 17.79 15.57 -30.05
N ALA A 41 16.93 15.97 -29.12
CA ALA A 41 16.99 15.52 -27.73
C ALA A 41 16.85 14.00 -27.58
N ASP A 42 15.82 13.40 -28.21
CA ASP A 42 15.60 11.95 -28.20
C ASP A 42 16.80 11.18 -28.76
N ARG A 43 17.30 11.59 -29.93
CA ARG A 43 18.44 10.93 -30.57
C ARG A 43 19.74 11.08 -29.77
N VAL A 44 20.00 12.26 -29.21
CA VAL A 44 21.19 12.47 -28.37
C VAL A 44 21.11 11.59 -27.12
N ALA A 45 19.94 11.52 -26.47
CA ALA A 45 19.75 10.67 -25.30
C ALA A 45 20.01 9.19 -25.64
N ARG A 46 19.45 8.69 -26.74
CA ARG A 46 19.66 7.32 -27.22
C ARG A 46 21.11 7.02 -27.61
N GLN A 47 21.76 7.94 -28.32
CA GLN A 47 23.11 7.74 -28.84
C GLN A 47 24.17 7.79 -27.73
N THR A 48 23.99 8.69 -26.76
CA THR A 48 25.01 8.97 -25.75
C THR A 48 24.75 8.25 -24.44
N GLY A 49 23.52 7.80 -24.19
CA GLY A 49 23.10 7.25 -22.90
C GLY A 49 22.94 8.28 -21.78
N PHE A 50 23.19 9.56 -22.05
CA PHE A 50 22.99 10.63 -21.06
C PHE A 50 21.58 11.21 -21.11
N PRO A 51 21.02 11.65 -19.96
CA PRO A 51 19.76 12.38 -19.93
C PRO A 51 19.81 13.66 -20.75
N VAL A 52 18.77 13.94 -21.53
CA VAL A 52 18.62 15.19 -22.29
C VAL A 52 17.28 15.84 -21.96
N ILE A 53 17.29 17.14 -21.66
CA ILE A 53 16.09 17.92 -21.38
C ILE A 53 15.81 18.87 -22.56
N SER A 54 14.59 18.81 -23.08
CA SER A 54 14.07 19.77 -24.06
C SER A 54 13.05 20.67 -23.39
N VAL A 55 13.20 21.99 -23.56
CA VAL A 55 12.22 22.98 -23.12
C VAL A 55 11.65 23.66 -24.35
N SER A 56 10.34 23.55 -24.58
CA SER A 56 9.62 24.19 -25.68
C SER A 56 8.82 25.39 -25.17
N GLN A 57 9.24 26.60 -25.53
CA GLN A 57 8.57 27.83 -25.10
C GLN A 57 7.20 28.00 -25.74
N SER A 58 7.03 27.63 -27.02
CA SER A 58 5.75 27.77 -27.72
C SER A 58 4.68 26.81 -27.21
N MET A 59 5.09 25.60 -26.81
CA MET A 59 4.17 24.58 -26.30
C MET A 59 4.07 24.57 -24.77
N GLN A 60 4.92 25.33 -24.07
CA GLN A 60 5.06 25.28 -22.61
C GLN A 60 5.33 23.85 -22.09
N ILE A 61 6.17 23.10 -22.81
CA ILE A 61 6.49 21.69 -22.49
C ILE A 61 7.95 21.59 -22.07
N ILE A 62 8.18 20.91 -20.95
CA ILE A 62 9.50 20.41 -20.57
C ILE A 62 9.47 18.89 -20.71
N ALA A 63 10.41 18.32 -21.46
CA ALA A 63 10.50 16.89 -21.69
C ALA A 63 11.90 16.38 -21.36
N ALA A 64 11.99 15.32 -20.57
CA ALA A 64 13.21 14.58 -20.27
C ALA A 64 13.26 13.30 -21.12
N TYR A 65 14.42 13.06 -21.73
CA TYR A 65 14.73 11.87 -22.52
C TYR A 65 15.85 11.11 -21.82
N VAL A 66 15.61 9.86 -21.46
CA VAL A 66 16.58 8.98 -20.78
C VAL A 66 16.54 7.62 -21.45
N GLY A 67 17.59 7.28 -22.20
CA GLY A 67 17.61 6.08 -23.04
C GLY A 67 16.48 6.12 -24.07
N SER A 68 15.57 5.14 -24.02
CA SER A 68 14.37 5.09 -24.87
C SER A 68 13.13 5.71 -24.24
N THR A 69 13.23 6.20 -23.00
CA THR A 69 12.10 6.72 -22.24
C THR A 69 11.99 8.22 -22.43
N ARG A 70 10.77 8.68 -22.74
CA ARG A 70 10.40 10.09 -22.78
C ARG A 70 9.40 10.37 -21.67
N HIS A 71 9.69 11.38 -20.86
CA HIS A 71 8.81 11.84 -19.79
C HIS A 71 8.58 13.34 -19.94
N VAL A 72 7.31 13.74 -20.03
CA VAL A 72 6.92 15.16 -20.09
C VAL A 72 6.61 15.61 -18.69
N LEU A 73 7.30 16.63 -18.22
CA LEU A 73 7.03 17.22 -16.93
C LEU A 73 5.74 18.02 -17.02
N GLU A 74 4.78 17.67 -16.18
CA GLU A 74 3.54 18.41 -16.02
C GLU A 74 3.74 19.65 -15.13
N ASP A 75 2.81 20.61 -15.24
CA ASP A 75 2.81 21.78 -14.37
C ASP A 75 2.46 21.38 -12.92
N SER A 76 3.22 21.89 -11.94
CA SER A 76 3.01 21.56 -10.52
C SER A 76 1.58 21.81 -10.06
N GLY A 77 0.90 22.84 -10.57
CA GLY A 77 -0.48 23.14 -10.22
C GLY A 77 -1.47 22.07 -10.69
N GLN A 78 -1.23 21.48 -11.87
CA GLN A 78 -2.05 20.39 -12.40
C GLN A 78 -1.85 19.10 -11.62
N ILE A 79 -0.59 18.75 -11.33
CA ILE A 79 -0.25 17.57 -10.52
C ILE A 79 -0.88 17.72 -9.12
N LEU A 80 -0.71 18.89 -8.49
CA LEU A 80 -1.28 19.18 -7.16
C LEU A 80 -2.81 19.08 -7.15
N SER A 81 -3.48 19.53 -8.22
CA SER A 81 -4.94 19.42 -8.32
C SER A 81 -5.40 17.96 -8.35
N ARG A 82 -4.79 17.11 -9.18
CA ARG A 82 -5.09 15.67 -9.26
C ARG A 82 -4.75 14.96 -7.94
N ALA A 83 -3.61 15.28 -7.35
CA ALA A 83 -3.18 14.69 -6.10
C ALA A 83 -4.13 14.99 -4.94
N ASN A 84 -4.65 16.23 -4.83
CA ASN A 84 -5.67 16.58 -3.83
C ASN A 84 -6.99 15.81 -4.06
N GLN A 85 -7.39 15.57 -5.31
CA GLN A 85 -8.58 14.75 -5.62
C GLN A 85 -8.37 13.28 -5.23
N ALA A 86 -7.18 12.73 -5.48
CA ALA A 86 -6.80 11.40 -5.08
C ALA A 86 -6.75 11.28 -3.54
N LEU A 87 -6.16 12.25 -2.85
CA LEU A 87 -6.11 12.31 -1.38
C LEU A 87 -7.51 12.33 -0.76
N ALA A 88 -8.41 13.20 -1.24
CA ALA A 88 -9.79 13.24 -0.76
C ALA A 88 -10.53 11.91 -1.02
N THR A 89 -10.13 11.18 -2.07
CA THR A 89 -10.64 9.83 -2.32
C THR A 89 -10.07 8.84 -1.32
N LEU A 90 -8.75 8.87 -1.07
CA LEU A 90 -8.09 8.05 -0.07
C LEU A 90 -8.74 8.20 1.31
N GLU A 91 -9.04 9.43 1.74
CA GLU A 91 -9.72 9.71 3.01
C GLU A 91 -11.05 8.96 3.14
N ARG A 92 -11.90 9.02 2.10
CA ARG A 92 -13.18 8.29 2.08
C ARG A 92 -13.00 6.78 2.13
N TYR A 93 -11.98 6.27 1.42
CA TYR A 93 -11.67 4.85 1.43
C TYR A 93 -11.11 4.38 2.77
N LYS A 94 -10.30 5.21 3.44
CA LYS A 94 -9.76 4.96 4.77
C LYS A 94 -10.87 4.95 5.83
N GLN A 95 -11.78 5.92 5.81
CA GLN A 95 -12.95 5.92 6.69
C GLN A 95 -13.77 4.65 6.51
N ARG A 96 -14.05 4.27 5.25
CA ARG A 96 -14.78 3.03 4.97
C ARG A 96 -14.03 1.78 5.42
N LEU A 97 -12.70 1.75 5.27
CA LEU A 97 -11.84 0.68 5.79
C LEU A 97 -11.99 0.55 7.30
N ASP A 98 -11.94 1.66 8.04
CA ASP A 98 -12.06 1.66 9.50
C ASP A 98 -13.42 1.11 9.96
N GLU A 99 -14.51 1.50 9.28
CA GLU A 99 -15.85 0.97 9.54
C GLU A 99 -15.92 -0.56 9.35
N VAL A 100 -15.43 -1.07 8.22
CA VAL A 100 -15.50 -2.51 7.94
C VAL A 100 -14.53 -3.31 8.81
N ALA A 101 -13.39 -2.73 9.18
CA ALA A 101 -12.41 -3.36 10.07
C ALA A 101 -12.93 -3.45 11.51
N SER A 102 -13.66 -2.42 11.98
CA SER A 102 -14.38 -2.47 13.25
C SER A 102 -15.48 -3.52 13.24
N THR A 103 -16.31 -3.51 12.18
CA THR A 103 -17.37 -4.53 12.01
C THR A 103 -16.79 -5.95 12.02
N LEU A 104 -15.69 -6.20 11.30
CA LEU A 104 -15.01 -7.49 11.33
C LEU A 104 -14.50 -7.83 12.73
N SER A 105 -13.94 -6.86 13.48
CA SER A 105 -13.48 -7.09 14.86
C SER A 105 -14.63 -7.55 15.77
N ALA A 106 -15.84 -7.00 15.60
CA ALA A 106 -17.01 -7.41 16.37
C ALA A 106 -17.45 -8.84 16.02
N LEU A 107 -17.52 -9.17 14.74
CA LEU A 107 -17.84 -10.52 14.27
C LEU A 107 -16.80 -11.56 14.72
N GLU A 108 -15.53 -11.17 14.81
CA GLU A 108 -14.43 -12.00 15.31
C GLU A 108 -14.62 -12.40 16.77
N ILE A 109 -15.08 -11.45 17.60
CA ILE A 109 -15.37 -11.68 19.02
C ILE A 109 -16.61 -12.55 19.19
N GLU A 110 -17.66 -12.30 18.39
CA GLU A 110 -18.93 -13.06 18.44
C GLU A 110 -18.87 -14.45 17.78
N ASP A 111 -17.74 -14.81 17.14
CA ASP A 111 -17.56 -16.05 16.36
C ASP A 111 -18.52 -16.19 15.17
N LEU A 112 -18.84 -15.07 14.51
CA LEU A 112 -19.81 -14.99 13.41
C LEU A 112 -19.18 -14.57 12.07
N VAL A 113 -17.85 -14.67 11.94
CA VAL A 113 -17.15 -14.21 10.73
C VAL A 113 -17.44 -15.12 9.55
N THR A 114 -17.77 -14.52 8.41
CA THR A 114 -17.88 -15.21 7.11
C THR A 114 -16.70 -14.87 6.19
N VAL A 115 -16.49 -15.70 5.16
CA VAL A 115 -15.51 -15.43 4.09
C VAL A 115 -15.75 -14.04 3.47
N ARG A 116 -17.01 -13.62 3.33
CA ARG A 116 -17.38 -12.30 2.78
C ARG A 116 -16.81 -11.16 3.62
N ASP A 117 -16.93 -11.23 4.94
CA ASP A 117 -16.51 -10.15 5.83
C ASP A 117 -15.01 -9.91 5.71
N VAL A 118 -14.23 -10.99 5.69
CA VAL A 118 -12.77 -10.93 5.50
C VAL A 118 -12.41 -10.40 4.11
N ALA A 119 -13.10 -10.87 3.07
CA ALA A 119 -12.86 -10.42 1.70
C ALA A 119 -13.14 -8.92 1.53
N VAL A 120 -14.19 -8.39 2.17
CA VAL A 120 -14.51 -6.95 2.14
C VAL A 120 -13.42 -6.12 2.80
N VAL A 121 -12.90 -6.54 3.96
CA VAL A 121 -11.81 -5.81 4.63
C VAL A 121 -10.53 -5.85 3.78
N ALA A 122 -10.14 -7.02 3.27
CA ALA A 122 -8.97 -7.17 2.41
C ALA A 122 -9.08 -6.37 1.10
N GLN A 123 -10.27 -6.33 0.50
CA GLN A 123 -10.57 -5.48 -0.65
C GLN A 123 -10.30 -4.02 -0.32
N ARG A 124 -10.82 -3.51 0.81
CA ARG A 124 -10.65 -2.09 1.18
C ARG A 124 -9.21 -1.74 1.49
N LEU A 125 -8.47 -2.63 2.16
CA LEU A 125 -7.03 -2.49 2.37
C LEU A 125 -6.29 -2.33 1.04
N GLU A 126 -6.54 -3.22 0.09
CA GLU A 126 -5.90 -3.19 -1.23
C GLU A 126 -6.24 -1.91 -2.01
N MET A 127 -7.49 -1.46 -1.95
CA MET A 127 -7.89 -0.20 -2.60
C MET A 127 -7.19 1.02 -1.99
N VAL A 128 -7.07 1.08 -0.66
CA VAL A 128 -6.32 2.14 0.04
C VAL A 128 -4.85 2.12 -0.38
N THR A 129 -4.20 0.95 -0.40
CA THR A 129 -2.80 0.81 -0.83
C THR A 129 -2.58 1.25 -2.27
N ARG A 130 -3.50 0.94 -3.20
CA ARG A 130 -3.38 1.36 -4.61
C ARG A 130 -3.49 2.86 -4.79
N ILE A 131 -4.46 3.49 -4.13
CA ILE A 131 -4.64 4.95 -4.20
C ILE A 131 -3.44 5.65 -3.54
N ALA A 132 -2.93 5.13 -2.43
CA ALA A 132 -1.74 5.67 -1.77
C ALA A 132 -0.52 5.67 -2.71
N ARG A 133 -0.25 4.56 -3.41
CA ARG A 133 0.84 4.48 -4.39
C ARG A 133 0.68 5.48 -5.53
N GLU A 134 -0.53 5.70 -6.02
CA GLU A 134 -0.78 6.74 -7.03
C GLU A 134 -0.46 8.15 -6.51
N ILE A 135 -0.78 8.43 -5.23
CA ILE A 135 -0.44 9.71 -4.60
C ILE A 135 1.07 9.84 -4.37
N GLU A 136 1.77 8.75 -4.03
CA GLU A 136 3.23 8.73 -3.92
C GLU A 136 3.88 9.16 -5.24
N ASP A 137 3.38 8.68 -6.38
CA ASP A 137 3.86 9.10 -7.70
C ASP A 137 3.68 10.62 -7.91
N TYR A 138 2.53 11.18 -7.54
CA TYR A 138 2.32 12.63 -7.59
C TYR A 138 3.25 13.40 -6.64
N VAL A 139 3.51 12.89 -5.43
CA VAL A 139 4.45 13.50 -4.47
C VAL A 139 5.86 13.51 -5.05
N LEU A 140 6.28 12.41 -5.68
CA LEU A 140 7.58 12.30 -6.33
C LEU A 140 7.74 13.31 -7.46
N GLU A 141 6.72 13.48 -8.30
CA GLU A 141 6.74 14.47 -9.39
C GLU A 141 6.74 15.93 -8.89
N LEU A 142 6.00 16.22 -7.81
CA LEU A 142 5.95 17.55 -7.19
C LEU A 142 7.24 17.94 -6.47
N GLY A 143 8.06 16.96 -6.06
CA GLY A 143 9.28 17.21 -5.30
C GLY A 143 9.02 18.04 -4.04
N THR A 144 9.64 19.22 -3.94
CA THR A 144 9.48 20.10 -2.77
C THR A 144 8.06 20.62 -2.59
N ASP A 145 7.32 20.81 -3.69
CA ASP A 145 5.95 21.32 -3.66
C ASP A 145 4.98 20.28 -3.07
N GLY A 146 5.36 19.00 -3.09
CA GLY A 146 4.59 17.87 -2.58
C GLY A 146 4.73 17.64 -1.07
N ARG A 147 5.52 18.44 -0.35
CA ARG A 147 5.84 18.18 1.06
C ARG A 147 4.61 18.06 1.98
N LEU A 148 3.62 18.93 1.82
CA LEU A 148 2.40 18.88 2.64
C LEU A 148 1.53 17.66 2.29
N LEU A 149 1.42 17.35 1.00
CA LEU A 149 0.70 16.18 0.50
C LEU A 149 1.33 14.88 1.05
N ALA A 150 2.67 14.80 1.07
CA ALA A 150 3.38 13.66 1.62
C ALA A 150 3.05 13.41 3.11
N LEU A 151 3.01 14.48 3.92
CA LEU A 151 2.65 14.37 5.34
C LEU A 151 1.21 13.90 5.54
N GLN A 152 0.28 14.41 4.73
CA GLN A 152 -1.12 13.98 4.79
C GLN A 152 -1.29 12.52 4.35
N LEU A 153 -0.57 12.11 3.31
CA LEU A 153 -0.57 10.72 2.87
C LEU A 153 -0.05 9.79 3.97
N GLU A 154 1.10 10.12 4.57
CA GLU A 154 1.71 9.35 5.67
C GLU A 154 0.73 9.15 6.84
N GLU A 155 0.02 10.21 7.23
CA GLU A 155 -1.00 10.15 8.28
C GLU A 155 -2.13 9.17 7.93
N LEU A 156 -2.63 9.20 6.69
CA LEU A 156 -3.75 8.35 6.25
C LEU A 156 -3.38 6.87 6.11
N VAL A 157 -2.15 6.57 5.68
CA VAL A 157 -1.69 5.18 5.47
C VAL A 157 -1.07 4.55 6.71
N THR A 158 -0.87 5.34 7.78
CA THR A 158 -0.31 4.86 9.03
C THR A 158 -1.10 3.64 9.55
N GLY A 159 -0.39 2.53 9.74
CA GLY A 159 -0.96 1.27 10.26
C GLY A 159 -1.73 0.42 9.24
N VAL A 160 -1.97 0.90 8.01
CA VAL A 160 -2.70 0.15 6.98
C VAL A 160 -1.96 -1.13 6.58
N ASP A 161 -0.66 -1.06 6.35
CA ASP A 161 0.15 -2.24 5.97
C ASP A 161 0.20 -3.28 7.10
N ALA A 162 0.31 -2.83 8.35
CA ALA A 162 0.29 -3.71 9.51
C ALA A 162 -1.06 -4.42 9.63
N GLU A 163 -2.17 -3.70 9.49
CA GLU A 163 -3.52 -4.27 9.50
C GLU A 163 -3.70 -5.27 8.35
N ARG A 164 -3.19 -4.96 7.15
CA ARG A 164 -3.21 -5.84 5.98
C ARG A 164 -2.51 -7.16 6.25
N GLU A 165 -1.33 -7.12 6.87
CA GLU A 165 -0.61 -8.34 7.26
C GLU A 165 -1.38 -9.13 8.32
N LEU A 166 -1.92 -8.47 9.34
CA LEU A 166 -2.61 -9.15 10.44
C LEU A 166 -3.90 -9.85 9.98
N VAL A 167 -4.70 -9.21 9.11
CA VAL A 167 -5.88 -9.84 8.48
C VAL A 167 -5.47 -11.10 7.73
N ILE A 168 -4.43 -11.05 6.91
CA ILE A 168 -3.98 -12.23 6.17
C ILE A 168 -3.53 -13.32 7.14
N ARG A 169 -2.72 -12.99 8.15
CA ARG A 169 -2.23 -13.96 9.13
C ARG A 169 -3.33 -14.65 9.91
N ASP A 170 -4.45 -13.98 10.15
CA ASP A 170 -5.59 -14.53 10.88
C ASP A 170 -6.44 -15.50 10.08
N TYR A 171 -6.50 -15.35 8.76
CA TYR A 171 -7.39 -16.14 7.91
C TYR A 171 -6.69 -17.04 6.90
N LEU A 172 -5.36 -16.97 6.80
CA LEU A 172 -4.60 -17.84 5.91
C LEU A 172 -4.81 -19.32 6.28
N PRO A 173 -5.17 -20.20 5.32
CA PRO A 173 -5.38 -21.61 5.62
C PRO A 173 -4.11 -22.26 6.17
N GLY A 174 -4.24 -22.94 7.31
CA GLY A 174 -3.14 -23.72 7.89
C GLY A 174 -2.86 -25.04 7.14
N GLY A 175 -1.68 -25.63 7.38
CA GLY A 175 -1.31 -26.99 6.95
C GLY A 175 -0.20 -27.08 5.89
N ARG A 176 0.06 -28.29 5.38
CA ARG A 176 1.15 -28.59 4.40
C ARG A 176 1.02 -27.88 3.05
N ARG A 177 -0.15 -27.29 2.75
CA ARG A 177 -0.41 -26.46 1.56
C ARG A 177 -0.65 -24.98 1.91
N ALA A 178 -0.33 -24.58 3.15
CA ALA A 178 -0.42 -23.18 3.56
C ALA A 178 0.47 -22.35 2.64
N LYS A 179 -0.15 -21.45 1.89
CA LYS A 179 0.57 -20.44 1.12
C LYS A 179 1.20 -19.48 2.12
N SER A 180 2.29 -18.81 1.73
CA SER A 180 2.89 -17.79 2.60
C SER A 180 2.03 -16.52 2.59
N LYS A 181 2.19 -15.67 3.62
CA LYS A 181 1.51 -14.38 3.67
C LYS A 181 1.88 -13.49 2.48
N GLU A 182 3.14 -13.56 2.06
CA GLU A 182 3.70 -12.83 0.92
C GLU A 182 2.99 -13.25 -0.37
N SER A 183 2.78 -14.56 -0.57
CA SER A 183 2.05 -15.07 -1.74
C SER A 183 0.57 -14.68 -1.75
N ALA A 184 -0.06 -14.42 -0.60
CA ALA A 184 -1.41 -13.87 -0.55
C ALA A 184 -1.43 -12.38 -0.91
N LEU A 185 -0.48 -11.60 -0.39
CA LEU A 185 -0.30 -10.18 -0.72
C LEU A 185 -0.03 -9.96 -2.21
N GLU A 186 0.88 -10.74 -2.80
CA GLU A 186 1.20 -10.67 -4.24
C GLU A 186 -0.03 -10.98 -5.11
N ARG A 187 -0.85 -11.95 -4.71
CA ARG A 187 -2.08 -12.29 -5.45
C ARG A 187 -3.15 -11.22 -5.35
N LEU A 188 -3.28 -10.55 -4.19
CA LEU A 188 -4.17 -9.40 -4.04
C LEU A 188 -3.72 -8.24 -4.90
N GLU A 189 -2.41 -7.96 -4.90
CA GLU A 189 -1.81 -6.92 -5.72
C GLU A 189 -1.98 -7.18 -7.23
N ALA A 190 -1.93 -8.44 -7.64
CA ALA A 190 -2.11 -8.85 -9.03
C ALA A 190 -3.56 -8.77 -9.55
N LEU A 191 -4.57 -8.55 -8.68
CA LEU A 191 -5.97 -8.44 -9.12
C LEU A 191 -6.16 -7.21 -10.02
N SER A 192 -6.91 -7.39 -11.11
CA SER A 192 -7.36 -6.26 -11.92
C SER A 192 -8.39 -5.40 -11.15
N PRO A 193 -8.64 -4.15 -11.55
CA PRO A 193 -9.67 -3.33 -10.93
C PRO A 193 -11.07 -3.96 -10.95
N ILE A 194 -11.37 -4.78 -11.98
CA ILE A 194 -12.66 -5.47 -12.11
C ILE A 194 -12.74 -6.64 -11.13
N GLU A 195 -11.68 -7.45 -11.03
CA GLU A 195 -11.63 -8.56 -10.09
C GLU A 195 -11.62 -8.08 -8.64
N LEU A 196 -10.95 -6.96 -8.36
CA LEU A 196 -10.88 -6.42 -7.01
C LEU A 196 -12.28 -6.06 -6.46
N VAL A 197 -13.24 -5.70 -7.32
CA VAL A 197 -14.63 -5.42 -6.91
C VAL A 197 -15.38 -6.70 -6.52
N ASP A 198 -14.98 -7.85 -7.06
CA ASP A 198 -15.59 -9.15 -6.75
C ASP A 198 -15.00 -9.76 -5.45
N ALA A 199 -15.82 -9.81 -4.40
CA ALA A 199 -15.45 -10.44 -3.13
C ALA A 199 -15.02 -11.92 -3.29
N GLY A 200 -15.56 -12.64 -4.28
CA GLY A 200 -15.14 -14.00 -4.62
C GLY A 200 -13.71 -14.08 -5.14
N ALA A 201 -13.31 -13.15 -6.02
CA ALA A 201 -11.94 -13.05 -6.51
C ALA A 201 -10.96 -12.69 -5.38
N VAL A 202 -11.34 -11.77 -4.50
CA VAL A 202 -10.53 -11.40 -3.32
C VAL A 202 -10.38 -12.59 -2.36
N ALA A 203 -11.46 -13.32 -2.08
CA ALA A 203 -11.42 -14.53 -1.26
C ALA A 203 -10.49 -15.60 -1.86
N ARG A 204 -10.53 -15.83 -3.19
CA ARG A 204 -9.61 -16.72 -3.90
C ARG A 204 -8.15 -16.23 -3.81
N ALA A 205 -7.92 -14.93 -3.93
CA ALA A 205 -6.60 -14.32 -3.81
C ALA A 205 -6.02 -14.49 -2.38
N LEU A 206 -6.85 -14.43 -1.35
CA LEU A 206 -6.45 -14.79 0.02
C LEU A 206 -6.27 -16.31 0.19
N GLY A 207 -7.02 -17.11 -0.57
CA GLY A 207 -7.06 -18.56 -0.42
C GLY A 207 -8.08 -19.01 0.64
N ILE A 208 -9.05 -18.16 0.98
CA ILE A 208 -10.12 -18.45 1.93
C ILE A 208 -11.40 -18.85 1.20
N GLY A 209 -12.10 -19.85 1.74
CA GLY A 209 -13.31 -20.40 1.13
C GLY A 209 -13.06 -21.15 -0.18
N THR A 210 -14.09 -21.87 -0.64
CA THR A 210 -14.10 -22.54 -1.94
C THR A 210 -14.74 -21.64 -3.00
N GLY A 211 -14.14 -20.47 -3.27
CA GLY A 211 -14.39 -19.57 -4.42
C GLY A 211 -15.80 -18.97 -4.64
N GLU A 212 -16.86 -19.67 -4.29
CA GLU A 212 -18.28 -19.35 -4.53
C GLU A 212 -19.10 -19.32 -3.23
N HIS A 213 -18.64 -19.99 -2.16
CA HIS A 213 -19.34 -20.02 -0.87
C HIS A 213 -18.86 -18.92 0.07
N LEU A 214 -19.28 -17.68 -0.20
CA LEU A 214 -18.91 -16.49 0.59
C LEU A 214 -19.51 -16.47 2.00
N ASP A 215 -20.60 -17.20 2.22
CA ASP A 215 -21.31 -17.24 3.51
C ASP A 215 -20.77 -18.35 4.43
N GLY A 216 -19.69 -19.02 4.02
CA GLY A 216 -19.00 -20.00 4.84
C GLY A 216 -18.36 -19.35 6.07
N ALA A 217 -18.58 -19.94 7.24
CA ALA A 217 -17.97 -19.49 8.48
C ALA A 217 -16.45 -19.72 8.47
N VAL A 218 -15.70 -18.74 8.98
CA VAL A 218 -14.25 -18.81 9.17
C VAL A 218 -13.88 -18.31 10.56
N ALA A 219 -12.83 -18.87 11.15
CA ALA A 219 -12.39 -18.48 12.48
C ALA A 219 -11.02 -17.78 12.39
N PRO A 220 -10.86 -16.58 12.98
CA PRO A 220 -9.56 -15.92 13.08
C PRO A 220 -8.63 -16.68 14.04
N ARG A 221 -7.31 -16.53 13.83
CA ARG A 221 -6.30 -17.11 14.72
C ARG A 221 -6.02 -16.26 15.98
N GLY A 222 -6.21 -14.93 15.89
CA GLY A 222 -6.11 -13.97 16.99
C GLY A 222 -4.98 -12.94 16.89
N PHE A 223 -4.23 -12.89 15.78
CA PHE A 223 -3.13 -11.94 15.56
C PHE A 223 -3.61 -10.48 15.64
N ARG A 224 -4.70 -10.11 14.96
CA ARG A 224 -5.24 -8.75 14.97
C ARG A 224 -5.61 -8.29 16.38
N LEU A 225 -6.34 -9.13 17.12
CA LEU A 225 -6.80 -8.77 18.46
C LEU A 225 -5.63 -8.66 19.45
N LEU A 226 -4.65 -9.56 19.35
CA LEU A 226 -3.43 -9.52 20.18
C LEU A 226 -2.54 -8.31 19.86
N ALA A 227 -2.50 -7.84 18.62
CA ALA A 227 -1.75 -6.64 18.25
C ALA A 227 -2.29 -5.36 18.91
N LYS A 228 -3.58 -5.35 19.30
CA LYS A 228 -4.19 -4.26 20.06
C LYS A 228 -3.83 -4.29 21.55
N VAL A 229 -3.20 -5.37 22.05
CA VAL A 229 -2.75 -5.47 23.45
C VAL A 229 -1.41 -4.71 23.61
N PRO A 230 -1.35 -3.67 24.46
CA PRO A 230 -0.16 -2.84 24.58
C PRO A 230 1.07 -3.62 25.06
N ARG A 231 2.23 -3.33 24.46
CA ARG A 231 3.55 -3.82 24.90
C ARG A 231 3.71 -5.36 24.86
N LEU A 232 2.95 -6.05 24.01
CA LEU A 232 3.08 -7.48 23.79
C LEU A 232 4.14 -7.76 22.71
N PRO A 233 5.24 -8.49 23.01
CA PRO A 233 6.27 -8.77 22.01
C PRO A 233 5.74 -9.67 20.88
N PRO A 234 6.15 -9.45 19.61
CA PRO A 234 5.67 -10.26 18.47
C PRO A 234 5.90 -11.77 18.63
N ALA A 235 7.06 -12.17 19.16
CA ALA A 235 7.35 -13.59 19.41
C ALA A 235 6.40 -14.24 20.43
N VAL A 236 5.84 -13.46 21.36
CA VAL A 236 4.84 -13.95 22.32
C VAL A 236 3.48 -14.08 21.65
N VAL A 237 3.11 -13.13 20.79
CA VAL A 237 1.89 -13.22 19.95
C VAL A 237 1.90 -14.50 19.14
N ASP A 238 3.02 -14.79 18.47
CA ASP A 238 3.17 -15.99 17.64
C ASP A 238 2.93 -17.28 18.44
N ARG A 239 3.55 -17.40 19.62
CA ARG A 239 3.39 -18.56 20.50
C ARG A 239 1.98 -18.70 21.06
N LEU A 240 1.34 -17.60 21.45
CA LEU A 240 -0.04 -17.61 21.92
C LEU A 240 -0.96 -18.13 20.80
N VAL A 241 -0.82 -17.58 19.59
CA VAL A 241 -1.65 -18.00 18.45
C VAL A 241 -1.36 -19.45 18.05
N GLU A 242 -0.11 -19.90 18.10
CA GLU A 242 0.25 -21.29 17.84
C GLU A 242 -0.33 -22.24 18.89
N HIS A 243 -0.30 -21.86 20.18
CA HIS A 243 -0.81 -22.68 21.28
C HIS A 243 -2.34 -22.82 21.27
N PHE A 244 -3.07 -21.70 21.12
CA PHE A 244 -4.53 -21.71 21.18
C PHE A 244 -5.18 -22.05 19.84
N GLY A 245 -4.53 -21.72 18.72
CA GLY A 245 -4.95 -22.05 17.35
C GLY A 245 -6.09 -21.16 16.80
N THR A 246 -7.08 -20.81 17.61
CA THR A 246 -8.20 -19.91 17.24
C THR A 246 -8.42 -18.83 18.28
N LEU A 247 -8.97 -17.70 17.84
CA LEU A 247 -9.30 -16.58 18.72
C LEU A 247 -10.27 -16.98 19.83
N GLN A 248 -11.28 -17.80 19.54
CA GLN A 248 -12.26 -18.20 20.56
C GLN A 248 -11.64 -19.00 21.71
N LYS A 249 -10.66 -19.85 21.40
CA LYS A 249 -9.90 -20.57 22.43
C LYS A 249 -9.05 -19.62 23.26
N LEU A 250 -8.43 -18.63 22.62
CA LEU A 250 -7.67 -17.56 23.30
C LEU A 250 -8.58 -16.71 24.21
N LEU A 251 -9.78 -16.33 23.75
CA LEU A 251 -10.76 -15.55 24.52
C LEU A 251 -11.32 -16.32 25.71
N SER A 252 -11.39 -17.65 25.62
CA SER A 252 -11.86 -18.52 26.71
C SER A 252 -10.76 -18.88 27.71
N ALA A 253 -9.49 -18.62 27.39
CA ALA A 253 -8.34 -18.99 28.20
C ALA A 253 -8.28 -18.19 29.51
N GLY A 254 -8.02 -18.92 30.61
CA GLY A 254 -7.73 -18.34 31.92
C GLY A 254 -6.30 -17.79 32.02
N ILE A 255 -5.98 -17.15 33.15
CA ILE A 255 -4.62 -16.66 33.42
C ILE A 255 -3.62 -17.83 33.46
N ASP A 256 -4.01 -18.95 34.05
CA ASP A 256 -3.14 -20.13 34.19
C ASP A 256 -2.85 -20.79 32.83
N ASP A 257 -3.84 -20.84 31.93
CA ASP A 257 -3.67 -21.34 30.56
C ASP A 257 -2.69 -20.46 29.76
N LEU A 258 -2.81 -19.14 29.90
CA LEU A 258 -1.91 -18.19 29.25
C LEU A 258 -0.47 -18.35 29.77
N GLN A 259 -0.28 -18.62 31.07
CA GLN A 259 1.05 -18.84 31.66
C GLN A 259 1.71 -20.15 31.21
N ALA A 260 0.94 -21.12 30.72
CA ALA A 260 1.49 -22.35 30.16
C ALA A 260 2.24 -22.12 28.83
N VAL A 261 2.06 -20.95 28.20
CA VAL A 261 2.76 -20.58 26.97
C VAL A 261 4.14 -20.04 27.27
N ASP A 262 5.16 -20.61 26.63
CA ASP A 262 6.55 -20.18 26.83
C ASP A 262 6.73 -18.68 26.56
N GLY A 263 7.40 -17.98 27.48
CA GLY A 263 7.60 -16.53 27.42
C GLY A 263 6.44 -15.68 27.98
N VAL A 264 5.35 -16.30 28.43
CA VAL A 264 4.22 -15.62 29.07
C VAL A 264 4.29 -15.81 30.59
N GLY A 265 4.93 -14.87 31.27
CA GLY A 265 4.88 -14.81 32.74
C GLY A 265 3.56 -14.25 33.26
N GLU A 266 3.32 -14.35 34.56
CA GLU A 266 2.09 -13.94 35.24
C GLU A 266 1.63 -12.50 34.88
N LEU A 267 2.55 -11.53 34.89
CA LEU A 267 2.22 -10.15 34.52
C LEU A 267 1.71 -10.04 33.08
N ARG A 268 2.33 -10.74 32.13
CA ARG A 268 1.90 -10.74 30.71
C ARG A 268 0.57 -11.45 30.54
N ALA A 269 0.37 -12.59 31.21
CA ALA A 269 -0.89 -13.32 31.18
C ALA A 269 -2.06 -12.44 31.65
N ARG A 270 -1.89 -11.70 32.75
CA ARG A 270 -2.89 -10.73 33.22
C ARG A 270 -3.13 -9.61 32.22
N SER A 271 -2.06 -9.01 31.67
CA SER A 271 -2.20 -7.93 30.67
C SER A 271 -2.92 -8.40 29.39
N VAL A 272 -2.63 -9.61 28.90
CA VAL A 272 -3.31 -10.21 27.76
C VAL A 272 -4.77 -10.45 28.09
N ARG A 273 -5.07 -11.09 29.23
CA ARG A 273 -6.45 -11.38 29.66
C ARG A 273 -7.28 -10.11 29.81
N GLU A 274 -6.73 -9.09 30.47
CA GLU A 274 -7.42 -7.80 30.66
C GLU A 274 -7.61 -7.07 29.32
N GLY A 275 -6.59 -7.07 28.45
CA GLY A 275 -6.69 -6.47 27.12
C GLY A 275 -7.77 -7.12 26.26
N LEU A 276 -7.82 -8.46 26.24
CA LEU A 276 -8.83 -9.23 25.52
C LEU A 276 -10.24 -9.00 26.07
N SER A 277 -10.42 -9.01 27.41
CA SER A 277 -11.71 -8.70 28.04
C SER A 277 -12.19 -7.30 27.68
N ARG A 278 -11.31 -6.29 27.76
CA ARG A 278 -11.67 -4.89 27.47
C ARG A 278 -12.10 -4.71 26.01
N LEU A 279 -11.40 -5.36 25.08
CA LEU A 279 -11.74 -5.32 23.66
C LEU A 279 -13.11 -5.98 23.41
N ALA A 280 -13.37 -7.12 24.05
CA ALA A 280 -14.68 -7.78 23.99
C ALA A 280 -15.82 -6.91 24.54
N GLU A 281 -15.61 -6.25 25.67
CA GLU A 281 -16.59 -5.31 26.26
C GLU A 281 -16.84 -4.09 25.37
N SER A 282 -15.78 -3.51 24.79
CA SER A 282 -15.91 -2.33 23.91
C SER A 282 -16.72 -2.63 22.65
N SER A 283 -16.53 -3.83 22.08
CA SER A 283 -17.28 -4.27 20.89
C SER A 283 -18.79 -4.38 21.15
N ILE A 284 -19.19 -4.70 22.38
CA ILE A 284 -20.61 -4.78 22.76
C ILE A 284 -21.20 -3.38 22.90
N LEU A 285 -20.43 -2.43 23.44
CA LEU A 285 -20.88 -1.05 23.67
C LEU A 285 -21.04 -0.24 22.38
N GLU A 286 -20.17 -0.44 21.39
CA GLU A 286 -20.29 0.21 20.07
C GLU A 286 -21.59 -0.17 19.33
N ARG A 287 -22.29 -1.23 19.74
CA ARG A 287 -23.58 -1.63 19.18
C ARG A 287 -24.76 -0.76 19.63
N TYR A 288 -24.61 -0.03 20.74
CA TYR A 288 -25.68 0.75 21.38
C TYR A 288 -25.55 2.27 21.16
N VAL A 289 -24.58 2.70 20.34
CA VAL A 289 -24.33 4.09 19.96
C VAL A 289 -24.52 4.23 18.46
#